data_AF-A0A5K0ZX35-F1
#
_entry.id   AF-A0A5K0ZX35-F1
#
_cell.length_a   1.000
_cell.length_b   1.000
_cell.length_c   1.000
_cell.angle_alpha   90.00
_cell.angle_beta   90.00
_cell.angle_gamma   90.00
#
_symmetry.space_group_name_H-M   'P 1'
#
loop_
_entity.id
_entity.type
_entity.pdbx_description
1 polymer ?
#
loop_
_entity_poly.entity_id
_entity_poly.type
_entity_poly.pdbx_seq_one_letter_code
_entity_poly.pdbx_strand_id
1 'polypeptide(L)' 'SLISIDVDNKIRMHDQIQDMGRWIVKNAGNLNPYMYSRLWEREDVYKVLKVAK' A
#
# COMPACT_ATOMS: atom_id res chain seq x y z
N SER A 1 8.99 16.67 8.41
CA SER A 1 7.78 16.20 9.11
C SER A 1 7.26 14.97 8.41
N LEU A 2 6.80 13.95 9.14
CA LEU A 2 6.29 12.71 8.55
C LEU A 2 4.85 12.83 8.03
N ILE A 3 4.09 13.78 8.56
CA ILE A 3 2.79 14.22 8.05
C ILE A 3 2.86 15.73 7.85
N SER A 4 2.40 16.21 6.71
CA SER A 4 2.36 17.64 6.39
C SER A 4 1.04 18.01 5.74
N ILE A 5 0.72 19.30 5.75
CA ILE A 5 -0.38 19.86 4.97
C ILE A 5 0.25 20.60 3.80
N ASP A 6 -0.19 20.30 2.59
CA ASP A 6 0.29 21.00 1.40
C ASP A 6 -0.43 22.33 1.18
N VAL A 7 -0.01 23.05 0.14
CA VAL A 7 -0.58 24.35 -0.25
C VAL A 7 -2.06 24.28 -0.62
N ASP A 8 -2.58 23.10 -0.94
CA ASP A 8 -3.99 22.85 -1.27
C ASP A 8 -4.79 22.40 -0.03
N ASN A 9 -4.24 22.52 1.18
CA ASN A 9 -4.79 21.98 2.43
C ASN A 9 -5.01 20.46 2.42
N LYS A 10 -4.21 19.71 1.65
CA LYS A 10 -4.28 18.24 1.65
C LYS A 10 -3.27 17.67 2.62
N ILE A 11 -3.70 16.65 3.35
CA ILE A 11 -2.82 15.86 4.20
C ILE A 11 -1.88 15.05 3.29
N ARG A 12 -0.58 15.31 3.41
CA ARG A 12 0.49 14.54 2.79
C ARG A 12 1.18 13.68 3.83
N MET A 13 1.48 12.46 3.41
CA MET A 13 2.24 11.49 4.17
C MET A 13 3.63 11.39 3.53
N HIS A 14 4.66 11.50 4.34
CA HIS A 14 6.04 11.29 3.89
C HIS A 14 6.20 9.85 3.40
N ASP A 15 7.05 9.64 2.40
CA ASP A 15 7.31 8.33 1.79
C ASP A 15 7.65 7.25 2.83
N GLN A 16 8.45 7.58 3.86
CA GLN A 16 8.78 6.71 4.99
C GLN A 16 7.56 6.14 5.72
N ILE A 17 6.54 6.96 6.06
CA ILE A 17 5.32 6.42 6.67
C ILE A 17 4.53 5.60 5.65
N GLN A 18 4.53 6.03 4.39
CA GLN A 18 3.83 5.31 3.33
C GLN A 18 4.43 3.90 3.12
N ASP A 19 5.75 3.79 3.10
CA ASP A 19 6.51 2.55 3.01
C ASP A 19 6.29 1.66 4.22
N MET A 20 6.30 2.25 5.41
CA MET A 20 6.01 1.51 6.64
C MET A 20 4.58 0.93 6.60
N GLY A 21 3.60 1.70 6.14
CA GLY A 21 2.23 1.22 5.94
C GLY A 21 2.13 0.09 4.92
N ARG A 22 2.83 0.20 3.78
CA ARG A 22 2.94 -0.88 2.78
C ARG A 22 3.52 -2.15 3.40
N TRP A 23 4.59 -2.00 4.18
CA TRP A 23 5.30 -3.12 4.81
C TRP A 23 4.43 -3.85 5.85
N ILE A 24 3.68 -3.12 6.67
CA ILE A 24 2.77 -3.71 7.66
C ILE A 24 1.69 -4.57 6.98
N VAL A 25 1.05 -4.04 5.92
CA VAL A 25 0.00 -4.77 5.19
C VAL A 25 0.57 -6.03 4.53
N LYS A 26 1.76 -5.93 3.90
CA LYS A 26 2.43 -7.08 3.28
C LYS A 26 2.75 -8.19 4.29
N ASN A 27 3.23 -7.83 5.48
CA ASN A 27 3.52 -8.82 6.52
C ASN A 27 2.27 -9.44 7.12
N ALA A 28 1.23 -8.64 7.40
CA ALA A 28 -0.04 -9.15 7.93
C ALA A 28 -0.71 -10.15 6.99
N GLY A 29 -0.57 -9.96 5.68
CA GLY A 29 -1.08 -10.89 4.66
C GLY A 29 -0.17 -12.09 4.38
N ASN A 30 0.86 -12.37 5.20
CA ASN A 30 1.84 -13.44 4.97
C ASN A 30 2.46 -13.43 3.56
N LEU A 31 2.76 -12.23 3.05
CA LEU A 31 3.26 -12.02 1.69
C LEU A 31 2.31 -12.50 0.57
N ASN A 32 1.04 -12.75 0.91
CA ASN A 32 0.01 -13.17 -0.03
C ASN A 32 -0.87 -11.97 -0.46
N PRO A 33 -0.78 -11.52 -1.73
CA PRO A 33 -1.51 -10.37 -2.23
C PRO A 33 -3.04 -10.40 -2.05
N TYR A 34 -3.67 -11.58 -2.06
CA TYR A 34 -5.13 -11.68 -1.87
C TYR A 34 -5.60 -11.26 -0.48
N MET A 35 -4.70 -11.30 0.50
CA MET A 35 -4.99 -10.94 1.89
C MET A 35 -4.73 -9.45 2.16
N TYR A 36 -4.16 -8.71 1.20
CA TYR A 36 -3.88 -7.31 1.40
C TYR A 36 -5.16 -6.50 1.25
N SER A 37 -5.40 -5.58 2.19
CA SER A 37 -6.52 -4.63 2.10
C SER A 37 -6.40 -3.66 0.92
N ARG A 38 -5.19 -3.50 0.37
CA ARG A 38 -4.89 -2.68 -0.80
C ARG A 38 -3.68 -3.23 -1.56
N LEU A 39 -3.69 -3.08 -2.88
CA LEU A 39 -2.59 -3.44 -3.77
C LEU A 39 -1.95 -2.16 -4.34
N TRP A 40 -0.62 -2.10 -4.34
CA TRP A 40 0.16 -0.98 -4.88
C TRP A 40 1.05 -1.39 -6.05
N GLU A 41 1.66 -2.58 -5.97
CA GLU A 41 2.53 -3.12 -7.01
C GLU A 41 1.70 -3.76 -8.12
N ARG A 42 2.06 -3.49 -9.37
CA ARG A 42 1.34 -4.02 -10.54
C ARG A 42 1.37 -5.55 -10.55
N GLU A 43 2.48 -6.14 -10.13
CA GLU A 43 2.70 -7.59 -10.07
C GLU A 43 1.70 -8.25 -9.12
N ASP A 44 1.45 -7.62 -7.97
CA ASP A 44 0.51 -8.12 -6.98
C ASP A 44 -0.94 -7.99 -7.48
N VAL A 45 -1.26 -6.91 -8.21
CA VAL A 45 -2.54 -6.78 -8.92
C VAL A 45 -2.73 -7.87 -9.96
N TYR A 46 -1.71 -8.13 -10.80
CA TYR A 46 -1.79 -9.18 -11.81
C TYR A 46 -1.93 -10.57 -11.21
N LYS A 47 -1.23 -10.86 -10.11
CA LYS A 47 -1.40 -12.12 -9.38
C LYS A 47 -2.86 -12.27 -8.98
N VAL A 48 -3.42 -11.28 -8.29
CA VAL A 48 -4.80 -11.32 -7.80
C VAL A 48 -5.81 -11.50 -8.93
N LEU A 49 -5.66 -10.77 -10.03
CA LEU A 49 -6.57 -10.85 -11.17
C LEU A 49 -6.48 -12.18 -11.95
N LYS A 50 -5.30 -12.82 -12.00
CA LYS A 50 -5.12 -14.09 -12.74
C LYS A 50 -5.84 -15.28 -12.11
N VAL A 51 -6.01 -15.28 -10.80
CA VAL A 51 -6.66 -16.40 -10.07
C VAL A 51 -8.17 -16.20 -9.95
N ALA A 52 -8.68 -14.98 -10.12
CA ALA A 52 -10.11 -14.68 -10.14
C ALA A 52 -10.83 -15.14 -11.44
N LYS A 53 -10.44 -16.30 -11.98
CA LYS A 53 -11.10 -16.95 -13.11
C LYS A 53 -12.28 -17.81 -12.67
#